data_AF-A0A9D6RC16-F1
#
_entry.id   AF-A0A9D6RC16-F1
#
_cell.length_a   1.000
_cell.length_b   1.000
_cell.length_c   1.000
_cell.angle_alpha   90.00
_cell.angle_beta   90.00
_cell.angle_gamma   90.00
#
_symmetry.space_group_name_H-M   'P 1'
#
loop_
_entity.id
_entity.type
_entity.pdbx_description
1 polymer ?
#
loop_
_entity_poly.entity_id
_entity_poly.type
_entity_poly.pdbx_seq_one_letter_code
_entity_poly.pdbx_strand_id
1 'polypeptide(L)'
;MNINANVIVNFNEELVRIIRQTANQLTFNVLEIGALPIEGHPEPFHSLLTMFPGSRVNAFEVDPDLCKRLNDKAINGLVYHSIALGRKEEERPFYITRHPMCASLY
;
A
#
# COMPACT_ATOMS: atom_id res chain seq x y z
N MET A 1 35.36 -22.50 -8.72
CA MET A 1 34.12 -22.54 -7.92
C MET A 1 33.67 -21.09 -7.76
N ASN A 2 32.86 -20.58 -8.70
CA ASN A 2 32.40 -19.20 -8.69
C ASN A 2 31.05 -19.13 -7.97
N ILE A 3 31.07 -18.65 -6.73
CA ILE A 3 29.84 -18.27 -6.02
C ILE A 3 29.55 -16.83 -6.46
N ASN A 4 28.88 -16.69 -7.61
CA ASN A 4 28.34 -15.42 -8.07
C ASN A 4 26.84 -15.57 -8.29
N ALA A 5 26.07 -15.19 -7.27
CA ALA A 5 24.77 -14.59 -7.44
C ALA A 5 24.52 -13.77 -6.18
N ASN A 6 24.47 -12.45 -6.31
CA ASN A 6 23.85 -11.58 -5.32
C ASN A 6 22.41 -12.04 -5.15
N VAL A 7 22.15 -12.91 -4.19
CA VAL A 7 20.79 -13.24 -3.77
C VAL A 7 20.31 -12.03 -2.99
N ILE A 8 19.77 -11.05 -3.70
CA ILE A 8 18.87 -10.07 -3.09
C ILE A 8 17.65 -10.89 -2.69
N VAL A 9 17.64 -11.38 -1.45
CA VAL A 9 16.46 -12.02 -0.89
C VAL A 9 15.37 -10.96 -0.89
N ASN A 10 14.36 -11.14 -1.75
CA ASN A 10 13.17 -10.31 -1.73
C ASN A 10 12.46 -10.58 -0.39
N PHE A 11 12.52 -9.62 0.54
CA PHE A 11 12.01 -9.76 1.91
C PHE A 11 10.60 -10.34 1.96
N ASN A 12 9.75 -9.98 1.00
CA ASN A 12 8.38 -10.47 0.89
C ASN A 12 8.31 -11.97 0.55
N GLU A 13 9.19 -12.48 -0.30
CA GLU A 13 9.20 -13.91 -0.67
C GLU A 13 9.53 -14.79 0.53
N GLU A 14 10.52 -14.38 1.33
CA GLU A 14 10.90 -15.12 2.53
C GLU A 14 9.80 -15.06 3.61
N LEU A 15 9.17 -13.89 3.79
CA LEU A 15 8.02 -13.74 4.65
C LEU A 15 6.87 -14.67 4.22
N VAL A 16 6.55 -14.69 2.92
CA VAL A 16 5.51 -15.56 2.36
C VAL A 16 5.84 -17.03 2.56
N ARG A 17 7.11 -17.42 2.37
CA ARG A 17 7.58 -18.78 2.61
C ARG A 17 7.30 -19.21 4.05
N ILE A 18 7.63 -18.37 5.02
CA ILE A 18 7.40 -18.64 6.45
C ILE A 18 5.90 -18.71 6.77
N ILE A 19 5.10 -17.76 6.29
CA ILE A 19 3.65 -17.73 6.54
C ILE A 19 2.97 -18.98 5.97
N ARG A 20 3.32 -19.41 4.76
CA ARG A 20 2.68 -20.57 4.11
C ARG A 20 2.97 -21.89 4.83
N GLN A 21 4.01 -21.97 5.65
CA GLN A 21 4.28 -23.15 6.49
C GLN A 21 3.24 -23.31 7.61
N THR A 22 2.56 -22.25 8.03
CA THR A 22 1.62 -22.25 9.16
C THR A 22 0.19 -21.92 8.76
N ALA A 23 -0.01 -21.11 7.72
CA ALA A 23 -1.32 -20.64 7.26
C ALA A 23 -1.39 -20.63 5.73
N ASN A 24 -1.75 -21.78 5.15
CA ASN A 24 -1.75 -21.96 3.69
C ASN A 24 -2.85 -21.17 2.94
N GLN A 25 -3.83 -20.62 3.65
CA GLN A 25 -4.96 -19.85 3.10
C GLN A 25 -5.15 -18.49 3.79
N LEU A 26 -4.05 -17.84 4.19
CA LEU A 26 -4.12 -16.52 4.80
C LEU A 26 -4.68 -15.49 3.81
N THR A 27 -5.61 -14.67 4.29
CA THR A 27 -6.01 -13.40 3.67
C THR A 27 -5.85 -12.28 4.68
N PHE A 28 -5.59 -11.06 4.20
CA PHE A 28 -5.42 -9.89 5.06
C PHE A 28 -6.14 -8.66 4.52
N ASN A 29 -6.37 -7.68 5.40
CA ASN A 29 -6.80 -6.34 5.05
C ASN A 29 -5.80 -5.34 5.65
N VAL A 30 -5.20 -4.50 4.81
CA VAL A 30 -4.28 -3.44 5.21
C VAL A 30 -4.93 -2.09 4.98
N LEU A 31 -4.70 -1.14 5.91
CA LEU A 31 -5.02 0.27 5.72
C LEU A 31 -3.69 1.02 5.52
N GLU A 32 -3.51 1.63 4.37
CA GLU A 32 -2.34 2.45 4.03
C GLU A 32 -2.76 3.93 4.07
N ILE A 33 -2.23 4.70 5.01
CA ILE A 33 -2.66 6.08 5.26
C ILE A 33 -1.64 7.04 4.68
N GLY A 34 -2.07 7.97 3.83
CA GLY A 34 -1.18 8.89 3.13
C GLY A 34 -0.49 8.20 1.95
N ALA A 35 -1.27 7.51 1.12
CA ALA A 35 -0.81 6.65 0.03
C ALA A 35 -0.39 7.44 -1.22
N LEU A 36 0.43 8.47 -1.04
CA LEU A 36 1.00 9.27 -2.12
C LEU A 36 2.15 8.49 -2.77
N PRO A 37 2.04 8.12 -4.06
CA PRO A 37 3.10 7.36 -4.72
C PRO A 37 4.38 8.19 -4.85
N ILE A 38 5.51 7.56 -4.56
CA ILE A 38 6.84 8.12 -4.83
C ILE A 38 7.33 7.56 -6.17
N GLU A 39 7.68 8.45 -7.10
CA GLU A 39 8.12 8.05 -8.44
C GLU A 39 9.34 7.13 -8.38
N GLY A 40 9.27 5.99 -9.08
CA GLY A 40 10.34 4.98 -9.07
C GLY A 40 10.42 4.13 -7.80
N HIS A 41 9.59 4.40 -6.80
CA HIS A 41 9.62 3.76 -5.49
C HIS A 41 8.22 3.23 -5.13
N PRO A 42 7.76 2.12 -5.76
CA PRO A 42 6.51 1.48 -5.38
C PRO A 42 6.61 0.91 -3.95
N GLU A 43 5.50 0.92 -3.23
CA GLU A 43 5.43 0.32 -1.90
C GLU A 43 5.66 -1.21 -1.98
N PRO A 44 6.71 -1.75 -1.33
CA PRO A 44 7.06 -3.16 -1.51
C PRO A 44 5.94 -4.12 -1.13
N PHE A 45 5.15 -3.80 -0.09
CA PHE A 45 4.11 -4.68 0.42
C PHE A 45 2.90 -4.81 -0.51
N HIS A 46 2.73 -3.95 -1.52
CA HIS A 46 1.70 -4.13 -2.56
C HIS A 46 1.88 -5.47 -3.29
N SER A 47 3.11 -5.91 -3.49
CA SER A 47 3.40 -7.21 -4.13
C SER A 47 2.83 -8.41 -3.37
N LEU A 48 2.56 -8.30 -2.07
CA LEU A 48 1.95 -9.37 -1.27
C LEU A 48 0.54 -9.74 -1.75
N LEU A 49 -0.19 -8.82 -2.38
CA LEU A 49 -1.52 -9.07 -2.94
C LEU A 49 -1.49 -10.15 -4.03
N THR A 50 -0.39 -10.26 -4.77
CA THR A 50 -0.19 -11.31 -5.77
C THR A 50 0.08 -12.68 -5.15
N MET A 51 0.57 -12.71 -3.91
CA MET A 51 0.98 -13.94 -3.22
C MET A 51 -0.12 -14.46 -2.27
N PHE A 52 -1.04 -13.59 -1.84
CA PHE A 52 -2.17 -13.90 -0.97
C PHE A 52 -3.50 -13.45 -1.62
N PRO A 53 -4.01 -14.20 -2.61
CA PRO A 53 -5.22 -13.83 -3.33
C PRO A 53 -6.43 -13.71 -2.38
N GLY A 54 -7.27 -12.71 -2.60
CA GLY A 54 -8.40 -12.38 -1.72
C GLY A 54 -8.07 -11.37 -0.62
N SER A 55 -6.79 -11.06 -0.42
CA SER A 55 -6.36 -9.96 0.44
C SER A 55 -6.68 -8.59 -0.17
N ARG A 56 -6.71 -7.56 0.68
CA ARG A 56 -6.93 -6.18 0.27
C ARG A 56 -5.96 -5.19 0.91
N VAL A 57 -5.60 -4.17 0.15
CA VAL A 57 -4.98 -2.93 0.65
C VAL A 57 -5.95 -1.80 0.34
N ASN A 58 -6.42 -1.12 1.39
CA ASN A 58 -7.20 0.10 1.28
C ASN A 58 -6.26 1.27 1.51
N ALA A 59 -5.87 1.91 0.42
CA ALA A 59 -4.98 3.05 0.38
C ALA A 59 -5.79 4.34 0.47
N PHE A 60 -5.38 5.26 1.34
CA PHE A 60 -6.07 6.53 1.58
C PHE A 60 -5.19 7.69 1.16
N GLU A 61 -5.69 8.47 0.21
CA GLU A 61 -5.09 9.70 -0.29
C GLU A 61 -6.23 10.71 -0.45
N VAL A 62 -6.00 12.00 -0.26
CA VAL A 62 -7.08 13.00 -0.27
C VAL A 62 -7.39 13.55 -1.65
N ASP A 63 -6.45 13.46 -2.61
CA ASP A 63 -6.65 13.94 -3.98
C ASP A 63 -7.54 12.96 -4.79
N PRO A 64 -8.77 13.37 -5.17
CA PRO A 64 -9.69 12.49 -5.89
C PRO A 64 -9.26 12.19 -7.32
N ASP A 65 -8.65 13.14 -8.02
CA ASP A 65 -8.19 12.95 -9.39
C ASP A 65 -6.99 12.01 -9.42
N LEU A 66 -6.09 12.12 -8.44
CA LEU A 66 -5.01 11.17 -8.25
C LEU A 66 -5.54 9.78 -7.93
N CYS A 67 -6.43 9.64 -6.95
CA CYS A 67 -7.01 8.34 -6.58
C CYS A 67 -7.68 7.66 -7.78
N LYS A 68 -8.42 8.42 -8.59
CA LYS A 68 -9.02 7.89 -9.82
C LYS A 68 -7.96 7.32 -10.77
N ARG A 69 -6.90 8.08 -11.06
CA ARG A 69 -5.80 7.62 -11.94
C ARG A 69 -5.07 6.41 -11.39
N LEU A 70 -4.94 6.30 -10.07
CA LEU A 70 -4.29 5.17 -9.40
C LEU A 70 -5.17 3.92 -9.45
N ASN A 71 -6.46 4.05 -9.18
CA ASN A 71 -7.41 2.95 -9.30
C ASN A 71 -7.50 2.40 -10.73
N ASP A 72 -7.43 3.26 -11.75
CA ASP A 72 -7.41 2.83 -13.16
C ASP A 72 -6.20 1.92 -13.50
N LYS A 73 -5.15 1.91 -12.67
CA LYS A 73 -3.91 1.15 -12.85
C LYS A 73 -3.62 0.15 -11.71
N ALA A 74 -4.48 0.10 -10.70
CA ALA A 74 -4.22 -0.66 -9.49
C ALA A 74 -4.24 -2.18 -9.76
N ILE A 75 -3.36 -2.91 -9.07
CA ILE A 75 -3.41 -4.37 -9.06
C ILE A 75 -4.65 -4.86 -8.31
N ASN A 76 -5.09 -6.08 -8.59
CA ASN A 76 -6.25 -6.65 -7.91
C ASN A 76 -6.04 -6.68 -6.38
N GLY A 77 -7.04 -6.20 -5.64
CA GLY A 77 -6.99 -6.09 -4.17
C GLY A 77 -6.45 -4.77 -3.64
N LEU A 78 -5.84 -3.92 -4.47
CA LEU A 78 -5.44 -2.56 -4.09
C LEU A 78 -6.52 -1.55 -4.51
N VAL A 79 -7.01 -0.75 -3.57
CA VAL A 79 -8.04 0.28 -3.82
C VAL A 79 -7.63 1.57 -3.13
N TYR A 80 -7.63 2.67 -3.89
CA TYR A 80 -7.40 4.02 -3.40
C TYR A 80 -8.73 4.72 -3.10
N HIS A 81 -8.84 5.26 -1.89
CA HIS A 81 -10.00 6.00 -1.40
C HIS A 81 -9.63 7.46 -1.26
N SER A 82 -10.38 8.35 -1.92
CA SER A 82 -10.15 9.80 -1.93
C SER A 82 -10.68 10.50 -0.66
N ILE A 83 -10.38 9.94 0.50
CA ILE A 83 -10.86 10.43 1.81
C ILE A 83 -9.75 10.33 2.85
N ALA A 84 -9.77 11.26 3.80
CA ALA A 84 -8.96 11.15 5.00
C ALA A 84 -9.66 10.28 6.05
N LEU A 85 -8.89 9.51 6.82
CA LEU A 85 -9.43 8.78 7.96
C LEU A 85 -9.43 9.64 9.22
N GLY A 86 -10.56 9.68 9.90
CA GLY A 86 -10.76 10.39 11.16
C GLY A 86 -11.71 9.64 12.09
N ARG A 87 -11.86 10.14 13.32
CA ARG A 87 -12.78 9.56 14.31
C ARG A 87 -14.26 9.73 13.94
N LYS A 88 -14.58 10.78 13.19
CA LYS A 88 -15.93 11.16 12.81
C LYS A 88 -15.99 11.30 11.29
N GLU A 89 -17.18 11.08 10.75
CA GLU A 89 -17.51 11.46 9.39
C GLU A 89 -17.83 12.96 9.40
N GLU A 90 -16.89 13.77 8.91
CA GLU A 90 -17.03 15.22 8.86
C GLU A 90 -16.19 15.81 7.72
N GLU A 91 -16.60 16.98 7.22
CA GLU A 91 -15.80 17.79 6.32
C GLU A 91 -14.98 18.79 7.13
N ARG A 92 -13.67 18.87 6.83
CA ARG A 92 -12.73 19.77 7.52
C ARG A 92 -11.79 20.46 6.54
N PRO A 93 -11.33 21.68 6.85
CA PRO A 93 -10.24 22.30 6.10
C PRO A 93 -9.00 21.38 6.09
N PHE A 94 -8.53 21.05 4.89
CA PHE A 94 -7.32 20.24 4.71
C PHE A 94 -6.12 21.14 4.45
N TYR A 95 -5.10 21.05 5.31
CA TYR A 95 -3.90 21.87 5.20
C TYR A 95 -2.75 21.07 4.60
N ILE A 96 -2.33 21.48 3.40
CA ILE A 96 -1.17 20.93 2.70
C ILE A 96 0.05 21.72 3.14
N THR A 97 1.02 21.07 3.80
CA THR A 97 2.28 21.75 4.09
C THR A 97 3.20 21.76 2.87
N ARG A 98 4.19 22.65 2.85
CA ARG A 98 5.14 22.79 1.75
C ARG A 98 5.95 21.51 1.46
N HIS A 99 6.08 20.60 2.43
CA HIS A 99 6.67 19.29 2.22
C HIS A 99 5.58 18.22 2.37
N PRO A 100 5.30 17.42 1.33
CA PRO A 100 4.15 16.50 1.29
C PRO A 100 4.20 15.38 2.34
N MET A 101 5.31 15.24 3.06
CA MET A 101 5.46 14.32 4.20
C MET A 101 4.62 14.74 5.43
N CYS A 102 4.07 15.96 5.45
CA CYS A 102 3.25 16.45 6.55
C CYS A 102 1.95 17.04 5.99
N ALA A 103 0.84 16.31 6.08
CA ALA A 103 -0.50 16.89 5.97
C ALA A 103 -1.16 16.82 7.35
N SER A 104 -2.03 17.78 7.67
CA SER A 104 -2.73 17.80 8.96
C SER A 104 -4.20 18.13 8.78
N LEU A 105 -5.04 17.38 9.48
CA LEU A 105 -6.48 17.59 9.62
C LEU A 105 -6.69 18.32 10.95
N TYR A 106 -7.31 19.50 10.93
CA TYR A 106 -7.66 20.29 12.13
C TYR A 106 -9.19 20.45 12.27
#